data_AF-A0A8J2WXX1-F1
#
_entry.id   AF-A0A8J2WXX1-F1
#
_cell.length_a   1.000
_cell.length_b   1.000
_cell.length_c   1.000
_cell.angle_alpha   90.00
_cell.angle_beta   90.00
_cell.angle_gamma   90.00
#
_symmetry.space_group_name_H-M   'P 1'
#
loop_
_entity.id
_entity.type
_entity.pdbx_description
1 polymer ?
#
loop_
_entity_poly.entity_id
_entity_poly.type
_entity_poly.pdbx_seq_one_letter_code
_entity_poly.pdbx_strand_id
1 'polypeptide(L)'
;MDLTQWEKRNPRRGNDETNQAWERELEDDECMRDAPPPPPRSRTNSLSTNSSDGDAAPREAVELCGICMLIEHMMANPPPGAAEPQQLSAFWATTDAMAGAVPLPNVAELHDFLFRLFATTGHTPECSVLSFMYILRLFSYHPHLRITPRNCKRLLLCSVMVAQKNHDDAPLRNVDFSTAWGHVLPGERPVSPERINAMEHILLNAVGFDLYVPQDQYEACLAELHGVVRSHAANVHDLPVLLQRHAEFLTTQAARLPWTTPP
;
A
#
# COMPACT_ATOMS: atom_id res chain seq x y z
N MET A 1 4.42 -24.49 -6.00
CA MET A 1 5.33 -24.18 -7.13
C MET A 1 6.27 -23.11 -6.59
N ASP A 2 7.56 -23.44 -6.41
CA ASP A 2 8.55 -22.56 -5.79
C ASP A 2 8.81 -21.32 -6.68
N LEU A 3 8.92 -20.12 -6.11
CA LEU A 3 9.21 -18.87 -6.84
C LEU A 3 10.44 -19.04 -7.74
N THR A 4 11.44 -19.78 -7.28
CA THR A 4 12.67 -20.05 -8.06
C THR A 4 12.41 -20.93 -9.29
N GLN A 5 11.41 -21.82 -9.25
CA GLN A 5 10.99 -22.62 -10.39
C GLN A 5 10.15 -21.83 -11.39
N TRP A 6 9.45 -20.80 -10.93
CA TRP A 6 8.71 -19.88 -11.80
C TRP A 6 9.64 -18.90 -12.52
N GLU A 7 10.65 -18.33 -11.84
CA GLU A 7 11.67 -17.48 -12.46
C GLU A 7 12.43 -18.22 -13.57
N LYS A 8 12.72 -19.51 -13.36
CA LYS A 8 13.31 -20.39 -14.39
C LYS A 8 12.37 -20.65 -15.57
N ARG A 9 11.05 -20.64 -15.34
CA ARG A 9 10.03 -20.82 -16.39
C ARG A 9 9.69 -19.53 -17.14
N ASN A 10 10.04 -18.37 -16.58
CA ASN A 10 9.81 -17.05 -17.18
C ASN A 10 11.09 -16.21 -17.18
N PRO A 11 12.13 -16.62 -17.94
CA PRO A 11 13.36 -15.83 -18.05
C PRO A 11 13.03 -14.44 -18.59
N ARG A 12 13.60 -13.41 -17.95
CA ARG A 12 13.44 -11.99 -18.32
C ARG A 12 13.58 -11.82 -19.83
N ARG A 13 12.46 -11.62 -20.55
CA ARG A 13 12.48 -11.07 -21.91
C ARG A 13 12.63 -9.56 -21.78
N GLY A 14 13.87 -9.14 -21.56
CA GLY A 14 14.26 -7.75 -21.52
C GLY A 14 15.75 -7.72 -21.30
N ASN A 15 16.53 -7.63 -22.37
CA ASN A 15 17.90 -7.16 -22.25
C ASN A 15 17.82 -5.73 -21.69
N ASP A 16 18.85 -5.26 -20.98
CA ASP A 16 18.94 -3.86 -20.52
C ASP A 16 18.75 -2.87 -21.68
N GLU A 17 19.18 -3.24 -22.89
CA GLU A 17 18.94 -2.48 -24.12
C GLU A 17 17.45 -2.40 -24.50
N THR A 18 16.67 -3.43 -24.21
CA THR A 18 15.22 -3.44 -24.41
C THR A 18 14.55 -2.50 -23.41
N ASN A 19 14.91 -2.56 -22.12
CA ASN A 19 14.35 -1.62 -21.14
C ASN A 19 14.71 -0.16 -21.47
N GLN A 20 15.95 0.10 -21.90
CA GLN A 20 16.40 1.45 -22.31
C GLN A 20 15.79 1.91 -23.65
N ALA A 21 15.52 1.00 -24.58
CA ALA A 21 14.84 1.33 -25.84
C ALA A 21 13.38 1.72 -25.58
N TRP A 22 12.70 1.01 -24.68
CA TRP A 22 11.32 1.30 -24.28
C TRP A 22 11.24 2.55 -23.39
N GLU A 23 12.25 2.83 -22.56
CA GLU A 23 12.35 4.09 -21.80
C GLU A 23 12.44 5.32 -22.71
N ARG A 24 13.16 5.24 -23.85
CA ARG A 24 13.16 6.31 -24.87
C ARG A 24 11.83 6.39 -25.60
N GLU A 25 11.22 5.24 -25.92
CA GLU A 25 9.92 5.19 -26.59
C GLU A 25 8.79 5.75 -25.70
N LEU A 26 8.86 5.56 -24.37
CA LEU A 26 7.91 6.10 -23.38
C LEU A 26 8.12 7.59 -23.08
N GLU A 27 9.34 8.12 -23.19
CA GLU A 27 9.58 9.58 -23.17
C GLU A 27 8.98 10.27 -24.41
N ASP A 28 8.89 9.54 -25.52
CA ASP A 28 8.36 10.01 -26.81
C ASP A 28 6.88 9.63 -27.05
N ASP A 29 6.25 8.79 -26.22
CA ASP A 29 4.88 8.30 -26.42
C ASP A 29 3.85 9.38 -26.00
N GLU A 30 3.50 10.23 -26.97
CA GLU A 30 2.44 11.24 -26.86
C GLU A 30 1.10 10.65 -26.40
N CYS A 31 0.86 9.34 -26.60
CA CYS A 31 -0.39 8.65 -26.22
C CYS A 31 -0.65 8.65 -24.70
N MET A 32 0.40 8.72 -23.87
CA MET A 32 0.29 8.69 -22.40
C MET A 32 -0.10 10.04 -21.78
N ARG A 33 -0.05 11.14 -22.54
CA ARG A 33 -0.64 12.43 -22.12
C ARG A 33 -2.17 12.44 -22.21
N ASP A 34 -2.75 11.54 -23.00
CA ASP A 34 -4.17 11.55 -23.37
C ASP A 34 -4.99 10.42 -22.70
N ALA A 35 -4.42 9.70 -21.74
CA ALA A 35 -5.17 8.68 -20.99
C ALA A 35 -6.34 9.34 -20.22
N PRO A 36 -7.61 8.97 -20.51
CA PRO A 36 -8.74 9.63 -19.89
C PRO A 36 -8.77 9.35 -18.37
N PRO A 37 -9.14 10.36 -17.56
CA PRO A 37 -9.21 10.19 -16.12
C PRO A 37 -10.21 9.08 -15.76
N PRO A 38 -9.96 8.32 -14.67
CA PRO A 38 -10.89 7.30 -14.20
C PRO A 38 -12.26 7.94 -13.88
N PRO A 39 -13.37 7.19 -14.05
CA PRO A 39 -14.71 7.72 -13.89
C PRO A 39 -14.95 8.25 -12.46
N PRO A 40 -15.77 9.31 -12.29
CA PRO A 40 -16.10 9.86 -10.99
C PRO A 40 -16.79 8.83 -10.09
N ARG A 41 -16.29 8.71 -8.87
CA ARG A 41 -16.77 7.75 -7.87
C ARG A 41 -17.70 8.44 -6.88
N SER A 42 -18.94 8.00 -6.80
CA SER A 42 -19.82 8.30 -5.66
C SER A 42 -19.48 7.31 -4.55
N ARG A 43 -19.06 7.80 -3.38
CA ARG A 43 -18.93 6.95 -2.19
C ARG A 43 -20.32 6.37 -1.87
N THR A 44 -20.56 5.10 -2.14
CA THR A 44 -21.68 4.35 -1.55
C THR A 44 -21.25 3.93 -0.15
N ASN A 45 -21.24 4.90 0.76
CA ASN A 45 -20.92 4.64 2.16
C ASN A 45 -22.02 3.76 2.78
N SER A 46 -21.68 2.52 3.11
CA SER A 46 -22.24 1.87 4.30
C SER A 46 -21.34 2.24 5.49
N LEU A 47 -21.22 3.55 5.78
CA LEU A 47 -20.56 3.98 7.02
C LEU A 47 -21.46 3.53 8.17
N SER A 48 -21.04 2.51 8.89
CA SER A 48 -21.59 2.22 10.21
C SER A 48 -21.01 3.24 11.19
N THR A 49 -21.52 4.47 11.17
CA THR A 49 -21.24 5.50 12.18
C THR A 49 -21.94 5.14 13.50
N ASN A 50 -21.46 4.10 14.16
CA ASN A 50 -21.75 3.88 15.57
C ASN A 50 -20.60 4.48 16.40
N SER A 51 -20.54 5.80 16.46
CA SER A 51 -19.79 6.54 17.48
C SER A 51 -20.66 7.66 18.02
N SER A 52 -21.25 7.39 19.19
CA SER A 52 -21.99 8.34 20.01
C SER A 52 -21.09 9.26 20.85
N ASP A 53 -19.77 9.27 20.64
CA ASP A 53 -18.81 10.09 21.38
C ASP A 53 -18.15 11.11 20.45
N GLY A 54 -18.58 12.36 20.56
CA GLY A 54 -18.16 13.47 19.69
C GLY A 54 -16.71 13.98 19.87
N ASP A 55 -15.89 13.28 20.65
CA ASP A 55 -14.50 13.67 20.97
C ASP A 55 -13.47 12.57 20.61
N ALA A 56 -13.93 11.40 20.16
CA ALA A 56 -13.04 10.30 19.77
C ALA A 56 -12.60 10.43 18.31
N ALA A 57 -11.32 10.14 18.03
CA ALA A 57 -10.80 10.07 16.67
C ALA A 57 -11.58 9.02 15.84
N PRO A 58 -11.82 9.23 14.53
CA PRO A 58 -12.47 8.25 13.67
C PRO A 58 -11.74 6.91 13.71
N ARG A 59 -12.50 5.81 13.70
CA ARG A 59 -11.94 4.45 13.84
C ARG A 59 -10.90 4.16 12.76
N GLU A 60 -11.22 4.55 11.54
CA GLU A 60 -10.38 4.38 10.34
C GLU A 60 -9.04 5.10 10.49
N ALA A 61 -9.02 6.24 11.18
CA ALA A 61 -7.79 6.98 11.46
C ALA A 61 -6.91 6.25 12.47
N VAL A 62 -7.53 5.70 13.52
CA VAL A 62 -6.83 4.88 14.52
C VAL A 62 -6.27 3.60 13.89
N GLU A 63 -7.05 2.93 13.05
CA GLU A 63 -6.63 1.71 12.33
C GLU A 63 -5.42 1.97 11.43
N LEU A 64 -5.44 3.04 10.62
CA LEU A 64 -4.33 3.41 9.75
C LEU A 64 -3.06 3.74 10.54
N CYS A 65 -3.18 4.48 11.66
CA CYS A 65 -2.06 4.69 12.57
C CYS A 65 -1.51 3.39 13.18
N GLY A 66 -2.39 2.47 13.58
CA GLY A 66 -1.99 1.16 14.10
C GLY A 66 -1.20 0.34 13.09
N ILE A 67 -1.62 0.37 11.82
CA ILE A 67 -0.89 -0.29 10.71
C ILE A 67 0.51 0.31 10.59
N CYS A 68 0.64 1.64 10.60
CA CYS A 68 1.93 2.31 10.51
C CYS A 68 2.87 1.92 11.67
N MET A 69 2.36 1.90 12.91
CA MET A 69 3.13 1.51 14.09
C MET A 69 3.64 0.06 13.99
N LEU A 70 2.79 -0.87 13.56
CA LEU A 70 3.18 -2.27 13.42
C LEU A 70 4.16 -2.49 12.27
N ILE A 71 3.98 -1.81 11.14
CA ILE A 71 4.90 -1.88 9.99
C ILE A 71 6.29 -1.34 10.38
N GLU A 72 6.35 -0.20 11.07
CA GLU A 72 7.62 0.31 11.63
C GLU A 72 8.25 -0.70 12.58
N HIS A 73 7.47 -1.26 13.51
CA HIS A 73 7.94 -2.26 14.46
C HIS A 73 8.52 -3.51 13.77
N MET A 74 7.83 -4.03 12.75
CA MET A 74 8.28 -5.18 11.96
C MET A 74 9.58 -4.89 11.20
N MET A 75 9.79 -3.67 10.72
CA MET A 75 11.04 -3.27 10.07
C MET A 75 12.18 -3.07 11.07
N ALA A 76 11.89 -2.51 12.25
CA ALA A 76 12.86 -2.29 13.33
C ALA A 76 13.30 -3.59 14.00
N ASN A 77 12.42 -4.61 14.04
CA ASN A 77 12.64 -5.89 14.71
C ASN A 77 12.50 -7.06 13.72
N PRO A 78 13.44 -7.22 12.77
CA PRO A 78 13.37 -8.30 11.80
C PRO A 78 13.53 -9.68 12.47
N PRO A 79 12.88 -10.74 11.94
CA PRO A 79 13.02 -12.08 12.49
C PRO A 79 14.47 -12.57 12.44
N PRO A 80 14.91 -13.41 13.39
CA PRO A 80 16.26 -13.96 13.40
C PRO A 80 16.54 -14.74 12.10
N GLY A 81 17.61 -14.40 11.39
CA GLY A 81 17.97 -15.06 10.13
C GLY A 81 17.21 -14.57 8.89
N ALA A 82 16.34 -13.56 9.03
CA ALA A 82 15.67 -12.96 7.88
C ALA A 82 16.66 -12.16 7.02
N ALA A 83 16.97 -12.70 5.83
CA ALA A 83 17.84 -12.05 4.87
C ALA A 83 17.08 -10.95 4.10
N GLU A 84 17.79 -10.19 3.28
CA GLU A 84 17.13 -9.31 2.33
C GLU A 84 16.38 -10.15 1.28
N PRO A 85 15.07 -9.93 1.10
CA PRO A 85 14.24 -10.81 0.29
C PRO A 85 14.44 -10.54 -1.21
N GLN A 86 15.36 -11.25 -1.86
CA GLN A 86 15.55 -11.19 -3.32
C GLN A 86 14.26 -11.54 -4.08
N GLN A 87 13.45 -12.43 -3.52
CA GLN A 87 12.10 -12.78 -3.98
C GLN A 87 11.14 -11.58 -4.02
N LEU A 88 11.39 -10.53 -3.24
CA LEU A 88 10.61 -9.29 -3.22
C LEU A 88 11.31 -8.16 -3.99
N SER A 89 12.24 -8.48 -4.88
CA SER A 89 12.97 -7.49 -5.68
C SER A 89 12.07 -6.60 -6.54
N ALA A 90 10.93 -7.12 -7.00
CA ALA A 90 9.92 -6.32 -7.71
C ALA A 90 9.40 -5.14 -6.86
N PHE A 91 9.42 -5.25 -5.53
CA PHE A 91 8.98 -4.23 -4.59
C PHE A 91 10.08 -3.25 -4.17
N TRP A 92 11.34 -3.45 -4.60
CA TRP A 92 12.43 -2.56 -4.21
C TRP A 92 12.32 -1.18 -4.85
N ALA A 93 12.77 -0.14 -4.15
CA ALA A 93 13.04 1.14 -4.80
C ALA A 93 14.10 0.96 -5.89
N THR A 94 13.77 1.39 -7.11
CA THR A 94 14.65 1.34 -8.29
C THR A 94 15.69 2.45 -8.31
N THR A 95 15.81 3.23 -7.24
CA THR A 95 16.87 4.24 -7.16
C THR A 95 18.24 3.54 -7.09
N ASP A 96 19.22 4.09 -7.82
CA ASP A 96 20.66 3.75 -7.79
C ASP A 96 21.30 3.84 -6.39
N ALA A 97 20.51 4.10 -5.34
CA ALA A 97 20.89 4.01 -3.93
C ALA A 97 21.11 2.56 -3.45
N MET A 98 21.38 1.61 -4.35
CA MET A 98 21.81 0.25 -3.98
C MET A 98 23.14 0.24 -3.20
N ALA A 99 23.86 1.36 -3.12
CA ALA A 99 25.08 1.51 -2.32
C ALA A 99 24.87 2.12 -0.91
N GLY A 100 23.67 2.62 -0.57
CA GLY A 100 23.42 3.33 0.69
C GLY A 100 22.31 2.71 1.54
N ALA A 101 22.44 2.78 2.87
CA ALA A 101 21.37 2.36 3.79
C ALA A 101 20.18 3.32 3.65
N VAL A 102 19.03 2.81 3.18
CA VAL A 102 17.77 3.56 3.18
C VAL A 102 17.31 3.74 4.64
N PRO A 103 17.09 4.99 5.12
CA PRO A 103 16.61 5.22 6.48
C PRO A 103 15.30 4.50 6.76
N LEU A 104 15.14 4.01 7.99
CA LEU A 104 13.88 3.44 8.46
C LEU A 104 12.82 4.54 8.49
N PRO A 105 11.70 4.40 7.76
CA PRO A 105 10.63 5.40 7.84
C PRO A 105 9.90 5.30 9.18
N ASN A 106 9.62 6.44 9.78
CA ASN A 106 8.88 6.51 11.04
C ASN A 106 7.35 6.46 10.83
N VAL A 107 6.58 6.34 11.92
CA VAL A 107 5.11 6.33 11.90
C VAL A 107 4.53 7.48 11.08
N ALA A 108 5.05 8.69 11.23
CA ALA A 108 4.51 9.87 10.55
C ALA A 108 4.73 9.81 9.03
N GLU A 109 5.90 9.36 8.57
CA GLU A 109 6.19 9.17 7.15
C GLU A 109 5.35 8.05 6.53
N LEU A 110 5.17 6.93 7.25
CA LEU A 110 4.30 5.83 6.82
C LEU A 110 2.83 6.26 6.78
N HIS A 111 2.38 7.00 7.79
CA HIS A 111 1.02 7.54 7.86
C HIS A 111 0.78 8.51 6.71
N ASP A 112 1.72 9.42 6.45
CA ASP A 112 1.62 10.35 5.32
C ASP A 112 1.46 9.63 3.98
N PHE A 113 2.25 8.58 3.77
CA PHE A 113 2.14 7.74 2.59
C PHE A 113 0.78 7.04 2.50
N LEU A 114 0.37 6.29 3.54
CA LEU A 114 -0.88 5.52 3.53
C LEU A 114 -2.12 6.41 3.47
N PHE A 115 -2.11 7.53 4.20
CA PHE A 115 -3.19 8.51 4.16
C PHE A 115 -3.33 9.14 2.77
N ARG A 116 -2.22 9.55 2.13
CA ARG A 116 -2.27 10.03 0.75
C ARG A 116 -2.73 8.93 -0.20
N LEU A 117 -2.30 7.69 0.00
CA LEU A 117 -2.75 6.57 -0.81
C LEU A 117 -4.27 6.33 -0.66
N PHE A 118 -4.79 6.36 0.56
CA PHE A 118 -6.21 6.31 0.87
C PHE A 118 -6.99 7.45 0.20
N ALA A 119 -6.51 8.68 0.37
CA ALA A 119 -7.09 9.85 -0.29
C ALA A 119 -7.04 9.76 -1.82
N THR A 120 -5.97 9.19 -2.39
CA THR A 120 -5.75 9.10 -3.84
C THR A 120 -6.58 8.02 -4.51
N THR A 121 -6.63 6.84 -3.90
CA THR A 121 -7.26 5.65 -4.49
C THR A 121 -8.73 5.51 -4.11
N GLY A 122 -9.15 6.16 -3.01
CA GLY A 122 -10.52 6.12 -2.52
C GLY A 122 -11.00 4.71 -2.17
N HIS A 123 -10.08 3.83 -1.74
CA HIS A 123 -10.44 2.51 -1.23
C HIS A 123 -11.20 2.61 0.09
N THR A 124 -12.01 1.61 0.41
CA THR A 124 -12.72 1.53 1.69
C THR A 124 -11.75 1.41 2.88
N PRO A 125 -12.09 1.93 4.07
CA PRO A 125 -11.27 1.73 5.28
C PRO A 125 -10.95 0.26 5.56
N GLU A 126 -11.90 -0.63 5.29
CA GLU A 126 -11.76 -2.08 5.41
C GLU A 126 -10.61 -2.61 4.55
N CYS A 127 -10.41 -2.06 3.34
CA CYS A 127 -9.28 -2.40 2.48
C CYS A 127 -7.91 -2.02 3.09
N SER A 128 -7.83 -0.95 3.90
CA SER A 128 -6.58 -0.64 4.62
C SER A 128 -6.23 -1.77 5.59
N VAL A 129 -7.20 -2.26 6.37
CA VAL A 129 -7.00 -3.36 7.32
C VAL A 129 -6.71 -4.68 6.61
N LEU A 130 -7.48 -5.02 5.57
CA LEU A 130 -7.25 -6.23 4.76
C LEU A 130 -5.86 -6.22 4.11
N SER A 131 -5.41 -5.06 3.61
CA SER A 131 -4.08 -4.93 3.02
C SER A 131 -2.98 -5.26 4.03
N PHE A 132 -3.12 -4.83 5.28
CA PHE A 132 -2.19 -5.18 6.36
C PHE A 132 -2.25 -6.68 6.70
N MET A 133 -3.44 -7.27 6.77
CA MET A 133 -3.58 -8.72 7.00
C MET A 133 -2.93 -9.55 5.88
N TYR A 134 -2.97 -9.10 4.62
CA TYR A 134 -2.28 -9.77 3.51
C TYR A 134 -0.76 -9.70 3.66
N ILE A 135 -0.22 -8.59 4.18
CA ILE A 135 1.20 -8.45 4.50
C ILE A 135 1.58 -9.41 5.65
N LEU A 136 0.78 -9.49 6.72
CA LEU A 136 1.00 -10.45 7.80
C LEU A 136 0.99 -11.90 7.28
N ARG A 137 0.01 -12.24 6.43
CA ARG A 137 -0.10 -13.55 5.79
C ARG A 137 1.11 -13.88 4.92
N LEU A 138 1.59 -12.92 4.11
CA LEU A 138 2.80 -13.05 3.32
C LEU A 138 4.00 -13.49 4.19
N PHE A 139 4.24 -12.79 5.30
CA PHE A 139 5.37 -13.12 6.18
C PHE A 139 5.13 -14.36 7.04
N SER A 140 3.87 -14.71 7.33
CA SER A 140 3.53 -15.99 7.97
C SER A 140 3.80 -17.18 7.06
N TYR A 141 3.53 -17.07 5.76
CA TYR A 141 3.78 -18.15 4.78
C TYR A 141 5.24 -18.22 4.37
N HIS A 142 5.97 -17.10 4.43
CA HIS A 142 7.37 -16.99 4.03
C HIS A 142 8.22 -16.37 5.14
N PRO A 143 8.51 -17.10 6.23
CA PRO A 143 9.18 -16.56 7.43
C PRO A 143 10.64 -16.12 7.21
N HIS A 144 11.22 -16.45 6.04
CA HIS A 144 12.54 -16.01 5.62
C HIS A 144 12.54 -14.62 4.97
N LEU A 145 11.35 -14.11 4.60
CA LEU A 145 11.18 -12.76 4.05
C LEU A 145 10.93 -11.78 5.19
N ARG A 146 11.24 -10.50 4.94
CA ARG A 146 10.95 -9.41 5.86
C ARG A 146 10.57 -8.13 5.14
N ILE A 147 9.83 -7.30 5.83
CA ILE A 147 9.61 -5.92 5.42
C ILE A 147 10.88 -5.10 5.69
N THR A 148 11.19 -4.20 4.77
CA THR A 148 12.38 -3.35 4.82
C THR A 148 12.04 -1.95 4.30
N PRO A 149 12.84 -0.93 4.61
CA PRO A 149 12.62 0.42 4.07
C PRO A 149 12.56 0.46 2.54
N ARG A 150 13.27 -0.45 1.85
CA ARG A 150 13.29 -0.54 0.38
C ARG A 150 12.02 -1.12 -0.23
N ASN A 151 11.27 -1.96 0.48
CA ASN A 151 10.10 -2.65 -0.07
C ASN A 151 8.76 -2.19 0.55
N CYS A 152 8.77 -1.58 1.73
CA CYS A 152 7.57 -1.32 2.53
C CYS A 152 6.47 -0.56 1.75
N LYS A 153 6.79 0.58 1.14
CA LYS A 153 5.81 1.41 0.42
C LYS A 153 5.20 0.71 -0.78
N ARG A 154 5.99 -0.03 -1.56
CA ARG A 154 5.48 -0.79 -2.72
C ARG A 154 4.68 -2.03 -2.29
N LEU A 155 5.07 -2.69 -1.19
CA LEU A 155 4.29 -3.76 -0.60
C LEU A 155 2.92 -3.25 -0.12
N LEU A 156 2.89 -2.11 0.57
CA LEU A 156 1.65 -1.46 1.00
C LEU A 156 0.78 -1.06 -0.20
N LEU A 157 1.35 -0.41 -1.21
CA LEU A 157 0.65 -0.08 -2.46
C LEU A 157 -0.02 -1.32 -3.08
N CYS A 158 0.77 -2.37 -3.29
CA CYS A 158 0.29 -3.59 -3.92
C CYS A 158 -0.76 -4.32 -3.06
N SER A 159 -0.58 -4.34 -1.74
CA SER A 159 -1.52 -4.99 -0.83
C SER A 159 -2.85 -4.24 -0.76
N VAL A 160 -2.82 -2.90 -0.78
CA VAL A 160 -4.03 -2.06 -0.89
C VAL A 160 -4.73 -2.32 -2.22
N MET A 161 -3.98 -2.40 -3.33
CA MET A 161 -4.56 -2.72 -4.64
C MET A 161 -5.25 -4.07 -4.67
N VAL A 162 -4.61 -5.12 -4.14
CA VAL A 162 -5.20 -6.46 -4.08
C VAL A 162 -6.41 -6.49 -3.14
N ALA A 163 -6.35 -5.82 -1.99
CA ALA A 163 -7.48 -5.68 -1.07
C ALA A 163 -8.66 -4.99 -1.75
N GLN A 164 -8.41 -3.86 -2.41
CA GLN A 164 -9.42 -3.10 -3.12
C GLN A 164 -10.08 -3.94 -4.21
N LYS A 165 -9.29 -4.66 -5.03
CA LYS A 165 -9.81 -5.54 -6.08
C LYS A 165 -10.65 -6.70 -5.57
N ASN A 166 -10.37 -7.18 -4.36
CA ASN A 166 -11.07 -8.32 -3.78
C ASN A 166 -12.30 -7.90 -2.96
N HIS A 167 -12.34 -6.69 -2.43
CA HIS A 167 -13.33 -6.27 -1.44
C HIS A 167 -14.26 -5.14 -1.93
N ASP A 168 -13.75 -4.16 -2.68
CA ASP A 168 -14.58 -3.06 -3.17
C ASP A 168 -15.38 -3.48 -4.40
N ASP A 169 -16.63 -3.03 -4.50
CA ASP A 169 -17.50 -3.29 -5.66
C ASP A 169 -16.97 -2.67 -6.98
N ALA A 170 -16.18 -1.59 -6.87
CA ALA A 170 -15.64 -0.84 -7.99
C ALA A 170 -14.13 -0.59 -7.83
N PRO A 171 -13.27 -1.60 -8.04
CA PRO A 171 -11.84 -1.44 -7.85
C PRO A 171 -11.17 -0.63 -8.95
N LEU A 172 -10.03 -0.01 -8.63
CA LEU A 172 -9.17 0.62 -9.62
C LEU A 172 -8.41 -0.43 -10.46
N ARG A 173 -8.00 -0.03 -11.66
CA ARG A 173 -7.13 -0.85 -12.53
C ARG A 173 -5.67 -0.66 -12.12
N ASN A 174 -4.81 -1.56 -12.58
CA ASN A 174 -3.36 -1.48 -12.29
C ASN A 174 -2.71 -0.21 -12.82
N VAL A 175 -3.14 0.26 -13.99
CA VAL A 175 -2.70 1.55 -14.56
C VAL A 175 -3.04 2.73 -13.65
N ASP A 176 -4.18 2.67 -12.97
CA ASP A 176 -4.60 3.74 -12.07
C ASP A 176 -3.71 3.77 -10.79
N PHE A 177 -3.24 2.60 -10.32
CA PHE A 177 -2.27 2.51 -9.23
C PHE A 177 -0.86 2.99 -9.60
N SER A 178 -0.46 2.80 -10.86
CA SER A 178 0.76 3.42 -11.41
C SER A 178 0.68 4.96 -11.34
N THR A 179 -0.45 5.53 -11.77
CA THR A 179 -0.70 6.98 -11.68
C THR A 179 -0.78 7.46 -10.23
N ALA A 180 -1.50 6.72 -9.37
CA ALA A 180 -1.63 7.05 -7.95
C ALA A 180 -0.26 7.13 -7.26
N TRP A 181 0.68 6.23 -7.57
CA TRP A 181 2.04 6.26 -7.02
C TRP A 181 2.73 7.61 -7.26
N GLY A 182 2.66 8.15 -8.48
CA GLY A 182 3.26 9.45 -8.82
C GLY A 182 2.66 10.62 -8.05
N HIS A 183 1.35 10.57 -7.77
CA HIS A 183 0.69 11.60 -6.94
C HIS A 183 1.01 11.48 -5.45
N VAL A 184 1.10 10.25 -4.94
CA VAL A 184 1.35 9.98 -3.51
C VAL A 184 2.82 10.26 -3.16
N LEU A 185 3.75 9.92 -4.06
CA LEU A 185 5.20 10.07 -3.88
C LEU A 185 5.85 10.75 -5.10
N PRO A 186 5.65 12.07 -5.30
CA PRO A 186 6.17 12.79 -6.48
C PRO A 186 7.70 12.82 -6.55
N GLY A 187 8.40 12.60 -5.42
CA GLY A 187 9.85 12.52 -5.37
C GLY A 187 10.43 11.12 -5.63
N GLU A 188 9.59 10.07 -5.74
CA GLU A 188 10.05 8.73 -6.10
C GLU A 188 9.86 8.45 -7.58
N ARG A 189 10.72 7.60 -8.15
CA ARG A 189 10.61 7.17 -9.55
C ARG A 189 9.21 6.56 -9.80
N PRO A 190 8.54 6.91 -10.93
CA PRO A 190 7.29 6.29 -11.32
C PRO A 190 7.39 4.76 -11.34
N VAL A 191 6.30 4.09 -10.98
CA VAL A 191 6.19 2.63 -11.07
C VAL A 191 5.35 2.32 -12.28
N SER A 192 5.96 1.70 -13.31
CA SER A 192 5.23 1.41 -14.55
C SER A 192 4.08 0.43 -14.32
N PRO A 193 3.03 0.44 -15.18
CA PRO A 193 1.94 -0.51 -15.10
C PRO A 193 2.40 -1.98 -15.15
N GLU A 194 3.42 -2.30 -15.93
CA GLU A 194 4.00 -3.65 -16.03
C GLU A 194 4.58 -4.09 -14.70
N ARG A 195 5.23 -3.15 -14.00
CA ARG A 195 5.75 -3.40 -12.67
C ARG A 195 4.65 -3.55 -11.63
N ILE A 196 3.57 -2.76 -11.71
CA ILE A 196 2.37 -2.95 -10.89
C ILE A 196 1.80 -4.37 -11.12
N ASN A 197 1.67 -4.80 -12.37
CA ASN A 197 1.22 -6.15 -12.73
C ASN A 197 2.14 -7.23 -12.13
N ALA A 198 3.45 -7.06 -12.25
CA ALA A 198 4.42 -8.00 -11.69
C ALA A 198 4.32 -8.09 -10.16
N MET A 199 4.19 -6.95 -9.47
CA MET A 199 4.00 -6.91 -8.02
C MET A 199 2.70 -7.59 -7.60
N GLU A 200 1.60 -7.37 -8.33
CA GLU A 200 0.32 -8.05 -8.09
C GLU A 200 0.47 -9.57 -8.18
N HIS A 201 1.06 -10.06 -9.27
CA HIS A 201 1.28 -11.48 -9.47
C HIS A 201 2.15 -12.07 -8.35
N ILE A 202 3.23 -11.41 -7.95
CA ILE A 202 4.11 -11.91 -6.89
C ILE A 202 3.36 -11.97 -5.56
N LEU A 203 2.61 -10.92 -5.19
CA LEU A 203 1.86 -10.90 -3.94
C LEU A 203 0.80 -12.00 -3.90
N LEU A 204 -0.03 -12.11 -4.95
CA LEU A 204 -1.09 -13.12 -5.04
C LEU A 204 -0.54 -14.55 -4.97
N ASN A 205 0.56 -14.84 -5.67
CA ASN A 205 1.21 -16.14 -5.60
C ASN A 205 1.82 -16.40 -4.21
N ALA A 206 2.42 -15.39 -3.59
CA ALA A 206 3.05 -15.54 -2.29
C ALA A 206 2.03 -15.79 -1.17
N VAL A 207 0.85 -15.18 -1.22
CA VAL A 207 -0.27 -15.51 -0.32
C VAL A 207 -1.10 -16.70 -0.81
N GLY A 208 -0.72 -17.36 -1.91
CA GLY A 208 -1.42 -18.53 -2.44
C GLY A 208 -2.87 -18.27 -2.86
N PHE A 209 -3.19 -17.04 -3.28
CA PHE A 209 -4.55 -16.57 -3.55
C PHE A 209 -5.52 -16.69 -2.36
N ASP A 210 -4.99 -16.91 -1.15
CA ASP A 210 -5.74 -16.91 0.09
C ASP A 210 -6.02 -15.47 0.52
N LEU A 211 -7.08 -14.89 -0.07
CA LEU A 211 -7.55 -13.54 0.20
C LEU A 211 -8.76 -13.52 1.13
N TYR A 212 -9.37 -14.67 1.42
CA TYR A 212 -10.47 -14.74 2.35
C TYR A 212 -9.99 -14.41 3.77
N VAL A 213 -10.73 -13.54 4.44
CA VAL A 213 -10.49 -13.18 5.84
C VAL A 213 -11.77 -13.44 6.61
N PRO A 214 -11.79 -14.44 7.50
CA PRO A 214 -12.89 -14.67 8.42
C PRO A 214 -13.16 -13.44 9.30
N GLN A 215 -14.44 -13.21 9.63
CA GLN A 215 -14.85 -12.04 10.42
C GLN A 215 -14.17 -11.98 11.80
N ASP A 216 -14.00 -13.12 12.47
CA ASP A 216 -13.31 -13.22 13.75
C ASP A 216 -11.84 -12.82 13.66
N GLN A 217 -11.15 -13.19 12.58
CA GLN A 217 -9.76 -12.77 12.32
C GLN A 217 -9.67 -11.27 12.03
N TYR A 218 -10.65 -10.73 11.30
CA TYR A 218 -10.73 -9.29 11.00
C TYR A 218 -10.95 -8.48 12.29
N GLU A 219 -11.92 -8.86 13.12
CA GLU A 219 -12.21 -8.22 14.41
C GLU A 219 -11.02 -8.32 15.38
N ALA A 220 -10.33 -9.46 15.41
CA ALA A 220 -9.11 -9.62 16.18
C ALA A 220 -8.00 -8.66 15.69
N CYS A 221 -7.83 -8.51 14.37
CA CYS A 221 -6.87 -7.57 13.81
C CYS A 221 -7.20 -6.12 14.21
N LEU A 222 -8.46 -5.71 14.14
CA LEU A 222 -8.91 -4.39 14.61
C LEU A 222 -8.61 -4.17 16.10
N ALA A 223 -8.89 -5.17 16.94
CA ALA A 223 -8.63 -5.09 18.37
C ALA A 223 -7.12 -4.90 18.66
N GLU A 224 -6.25 -5.60 17.93
CA GLU A 224 -4.80 -5.44 18.02
C GLU A 224 -4.34 -4.05 17.55
N LEU A 225 -4.84 -3.56 16.41
CA LEU A 225 -4.52 -2.21 15.91
C LEU A 225 -4.90 -1.14 16.94
N HIS A 226 -6.11 -1.19 17.48
CA HIS A 226 -6.57 -0.30 18.55
C HIS A 226 -5.78 -0.48 19.85
N GLY A 227 -5.38 -1.70 20.18
CA GLY A 227 -4.54 -2.01 21.33
C GLY A 227 -3.16 -1.37 21.23
N VAL A 228 -2.51 -1.49 20.07
CA VAL A 228 -1.19 -0.92 19.78
C VAL A 228 -1.22 0.58 19.87
N VAL A 229 -2.19 1.24 19.23
CA VAL A 229 -2.31 2.71 19.28
C VAL A 229 -2.55 3.18 20.71
N ARG A 230 -3.47 2.57 21.45
CA ARG A 230 -3.71 2.95 22.86
C ARG A 230 -2.47 2.77 23.74
N SER A 231 -1.72 1.68 23.53
CA SER A 231 -0.55 1.36 24.36
C SER A 231 0.67 2.23 24.05
N HIS A 232 0.79 2.71 22.81
CA HIS A 232 1.97 3.46 22.34
C HIS A 232 1.66 4.92 21.99
N ALA A 233 0.44 5.41 22.24
CA ALA A 233 0.03 6.77 21.94
C ALA A 233 0.95 7.83 22.55
N ALA A 234 1.43 7.61 23.77
CA ALA A 234 2.34 8.52 24.45
C ALA A 234 3.74 8.59 23.82
N ASN A 235 4.15 7.56 23.07
CA ASN A 235 5.47 7.47 22.46
C ASN A 235 5.54 8.14 21.09
N VAL A 236 4.39 8.40 20.46
CA VAL A 236 4.30 9.03 19.13
C VAL A 236 3.76 10.44 19.30
N HIS A 237 4.66 11.40 19.46
CA HIS A 237 4.31 12.80 19.75
C HIS A 237 3.36 13.42 18.71
N ASP A 238 3.52 13.06 17.43
CA ASP A 238 2.71 13.60 16.34
C ASP A 238 1.36 12.89 16.17
N LEU A 239 1.08 11.82 16.94
CA LEU A 239 -0.13 11.01 16.77
C LEU A 239 -1.43 11.83 16.80
N PRO A 240 -1.65 12.78 17.74
CA PRO A 240 -2.86 13.60 17.73
C PRO A 240 -3.03 14.39 16.44
N VAL A 241 -1.93 14.90 15.88
CA VAL A 241 -1.93 15.67 14.63
C VAL A 241 -2.27 14.78 13.43
N LEU A 242 -1.71 13.57 13.38
CA LEU A 242 -2.00 12.59 12.34
C LEU A 242 -3.48 12.19 12.34
N LEU A 243 -4.03 11.88 13.52
CA LEU A 243 -5.44 11.53 13.70
C LEU A 243 -6.36 12.69 13.33
N GLN A 244 -6.04 13.91 13.77
CA GLN A 244 -6.81 15.11 13.45
C GLN A 244 -6.84 15.36 11.93
N ARG A 245 -5.70 15.30 11.25
CA ARG A 245 -5.63 15.49 9.80
C ARG A 245 -6.49 14.47 9.05
N HIS A 246 -6.48 13.22 9.49
CA HIS A 246 -7.32 12.20 8.88
C HIS A 246 -8.81 12.46 9.15
N ALA A 247 -9.18 12.86 10.37
CA ALA A 247 -10.56 13.23 10.72
C ALA A 247 -11.06 14.44 9.89
N GLU A 248 -10.24 15.46 9.73
CA GLU A 248 -10.54 16.62 8.90
C GLU A 248 -10.77 16.20 7.44
N PHE A 249 -9.97 15.29 6.90
CA PHE A 249 -10.18 14.77 5.55
C PHE A 249 -11.49 14.00 5.40
N LEU A 250 -11.83 13.13 6.36
CA LEU A 250 -13.07 12.35 6.31
C LEU A 250 -14.31 13.25 6.40
N THR A 251 -14.23 14.36 7.14
CA THR A 251 -15.32 15.33 7.30
C THR A 251 -15.43 16.32 6.14
N THR A 252 -14.31 16.76 5.56
CA THR A 252 -14.29 17.78 4.49
C THR A 252 -14.39 17.22 3.07
N GLN A 253 -13.80 16.04 2.80
CA GLN A 253 -13.77 15.42 1.46
C GLN A 253 -14.70 14.21 1.31
N ALA A 254 -15.76 14.11 2.12
CA ALA A 254 -16.82 13.14 1.89
C ALA A 254 -17.50 13.25 0.51
N ALA A 255 -17.19 14.27 -0.32
CA ALA A 255 -17.87 14.52 -1.58
C ALA A 255 -17.00 14.62 -2.86
N ARG A 256 -15.68 14.90 -2.85
CA ARG A 256 -14.95 15.15 -4.10
C ARG A 256 -13.47 14.75 -4.04
N LEU A 257 -13.11 13.70 -4.79
CA LEU A 257 -11.73 13.40 -5.15
C LEU A 257 -11.27 14.40 -6.23
N PRO A 258 -10.14 15.12 -6.08
CA PRO A 258 -9.76 16.22 -6.97
C PRO A 258 -9.58 15.86 -8.46
N TRP A 259 -9.31 14.59 -8.78
CA TRP A 259 -9.12 14.10 -10.15
C TRP A 259 -10.39 13.50 -10.78
N THR A 260 -11.55 13.63 -10.12
CA THR A 260 -12.83 13.08 -10.63
C THR A 260 -13.73 14.10 -11.29
N THR A 261 -13.40 15.39 -11.24
CA THR A 261 -14.12 16.42 -12.01
C THR A 261 -13.38 16.71 -13.31
N PRO A 262 -13.97 16.45 -14.49
CA PRO A 262 -13.46 17.04 -15.72
C PRO A 262 -13.66 18.58 -15.68
N PRO A 263 -12.91 19.34 -16.48
CA PRO A 263 -13.14 20.78 -16.64
C PRO A 263 -14.56 21.10 -17.16
#